data_AF-A0A522CYX3-F1
#
_entry.id   AF-A0A522CYX3-F1
#
_cell.length_a   1.000
_cell.length_b   1.000
_cell.length_c   1.000
_cell.angle_alpha   90.00
_cell.angle_beta   90.00
_cell.angle_gamma   90.00
#
_symmetry.space_group_name_H-M   'P 1'
#
loop_
_entity.id
_entity.type
_entity.pdbx_description
1 polymer ?
#
loop_
_entity_poly.entity_id
_entity_poly.type
_entity_poly.pdbx_seq_one_letter_code
_entity_poly.pdbx_strand_id
1 'polypeptide(L)'
;MTSAQIDEPPNAAKDALIVRFMAASGIQARIEGGSFLERYALGGSPLLTAAGASISETLDALRVAYEPHRLTWQEEYESHINWEFTEAELEEIVPFLEGPSGQHFLEARWRMDAYIGTNTEHLVEQIISAAAAALTK
;
A
#
# COMPACT_ATOMS: atom_id res chain seq x y z
N MET A 1 -9.08 -19.52 3.01
CA MET A 1 -10.17 -19.02 2.16
C MET A 1 -9.61 -18.90 0.76
N THR A 2 -10.14 -19.66 -0.18
CA THR A 2 -9.75 -19.64 -1.59
C THR A 2 -10.30 -18.35 -2.20
N SER A 3 -9.44 -17.47 -2.72
CA SER A 3 -9.84 -16.37 -3.61
C SER A 3 -10.60 -17.01 -4.77
N ALA A 4 -11.92 -16.85 -4.76
CA ALA A 4 -12.77 -17.29 -5.84
C ALA A 4 -12.62 -16.20 -6.90
N GLN A 5 -11.90 -16.48 -7.98
CA GLN A 5 -11.81 -15.54 -9.10
C GLN A 5 -13.24 -15.33 -9.63
N ILE A 6 -13.71 -14.09 -9.59
CA ILE A 6 -15.05 -13.73 -10.08
C ILE A 6 -14.93 -13.41 -11.57
N ASP A 7 -15.43 -14.32 -12.41
CA ASP A 7 -15.37 -14.23 -13.88
C ASP A 7 -16.46 -13.32 -14.50
N GLU A 8 -17.05 -12.41 -13.72
CA GLU A 8 -18.04 -11.47 -14.26
C GLU A 8 -17.35 -10.20 -14.79
N PRO A 9 -17.58 -9.82 -16.07
CA PRO A 9 -17.05 -8.58 -16.59
C PRO A 9 -17.58 -7.40 -15.77
N PRO A 10 -16.74 -6.39 -15.47
CA PRO A 10 -17.18 -5.24 -14.70
C PRO A 10 -18.37 -4.56 -15.37
N ASN A 11 -19.41 -4.30 -14.58
CA ASN A 11 -20.50 -3.44 -14.99
C ASN A 11 -20.28 -2.05 -14.38
N ALA A 12 -20.97 -1.03 -14.92
CA ALA A 12 -20.77 0.36 -14.50
C ALA A 12 -21.06 0.62 -13.01
N ALA A 13 -21.93 -0.18 -12.37
CA ALA A 13 -22.22 -0.04 -10.95
C ALA A 13 -21.05 -0.55 -10.10
N LYS A 14 -20.52 -1.72 -10.44
CA LYS A 14 -19.31 -2.27 -9.80
C LYS A 14 -18.10 -1.37 -9.99
N ASP A 15 -17.88 -0.82 -11.19
CA ASP A 15 -16.76 0.12 -11.43
C ASP A 15 -16.85 1.36 -10.53
N ALA A 16 -18.06 1.92 -10.39
CA ALA A 16 -18.27 3.06 -9.49
C ALA A 16 -17.97 2.72 -8.02
N LEU A 17 -18.28 1.49 -7.59
CA LEU A 17 -17.95 1.02 -6.24
C LEU A 17 -16.45 0.79 -6.08
N ILE A 18 -15.74 0.27 -7.09
CA ILE A 18 -14.29 0.09 -7.07
C ILE A 18 -13.58 1.44 -6.89
N VAL A 19 -13.96 2.45 -7.67
CA VAL A 19 -13.38 3.81 -7.56
C VAL A 19 -13.61 4.37 -6.15
N ARG A 20 -14.81 4.23 -5.60
CA ARG A 20 -15.12 4.65 -4.23
C ARG A 20 -14.35 3.87 -3.19
N PHE A 21 -14.21 2.56 -3.35
CA PHE A 21 -13.42 1.70 -2.48
C PHE A 21 -11.96 2.15 -2.46
N MET A 22 -11.36 2.39 -3.63
CA MET A 22 -9.97 2.85 -3.74
C MET A 22 -9.76 4.21 -3.07
N ALA A 23 -10.72 5.13 -3.22
CA ALA A 23 -10.69 6.41 -2.54
C ALA A 23 -10.82 6.26 -1.01
N ALA A 24 -11.85 5.55 -0.53
CA ALA A 24 -12.15 5.40 0.89
C ALA A 24 -11.08 4.62 1.66
N SER A 25 -10.43 3.65 1.02
CA SER A 25 -9.33 2.86 1.59
C SER A 25 -7.97 3.57 1.56
N GLY A 26 -7.87 4.71 0.88
CA GLY A 26 -6.62 5.46 0.69
C GLY A 26 -5.69 4.89 -0.38
N ILE A 27 -6.09 3.84 -1.11
CA ILE A 27 -5.32 3.30 -2.25
C ILE A 27 -5.14 4.37 -3.32
N GLN A 28 -6.21 5.11 -3.64
CA GLN A 28 -6.18 6.16 -4.65
C GLN A 28 -5.12 7.22 -4.34
N ALA A 29 -5.09 7.73 -3.09
CA ALA A 29 -4.11 8.72 -2.66
C ALA A 29 -2.66 8.17 -2.72
N ARG A 30 -2.46 6.87 -2.47
CA ARG A 30 -1.14 6.22 -2.59
C ARG A 30 -0.70 6.09 -4.04
N ILE A 31 -1.62 5.78 -4.95
CA ILE A 31 -1.36 5.73 -6.40
C ILE A 31 -1.10 7.14 -6.93
N GLU A 32 -1.84 8.15 -6.50
CA GLU A 32 -1.62 9.53 -6.95
C GLU A 32 -0.26 10.08 -6.47
N GLY A 33 0.04 9.90 -5.19
CA GLY A 33 1.26 10.44 -4.57
C GLY A 33 2.51 9.56 -4.71
N GLY A 34 2.37 8.32 -5.18
CA GLY A 34 3.47 7.35 -5.28
C GLY A 34 4.10 7.01 -3.92
N SER A 35 3.38 7.17 -2.81
CA SER A 35 3.96 7.08 -1.45
C SER A 35 4.49 5.68 -1.10
N PHE A 36 4.04 4.64 -1.81
CA PHE A 36 4.60 3.30 -1.68
C PHE A 36 6.08 3.22 -2.11
N LEU A 37 6.56 4.21 -2.89
CA LEU A 37 7.96 4.31 -3.30
C LEU A 37 8.88 4.88 -2.21
N GLU A 38 8.33 5.48 -1.16
CA GLU A 38 9.11 6.14 -0.10
C GLU A 38 10.10 5.18 0.57
N ARG A 39 9.73 3.90 0.68
CA ARG A 39 10.62 2.85 1.20
C ARG A 39 11.92 2.71 0.41
N TYR A 40 11.93 3.06 -0.88
CA TYR A 40 13.11 3.01 -1.74
C TYR A 40 13.95 4.28 -1.70
N ALA A 41 13.55 5.29 -0.92
CA ALA A 41 14.37 6.46 -0.61
C ALA A 41 15.01 6.38 0.78
N LEU A 42 14.78 5.31 1.54
CA LEU A 42 15.36 5.10 2.87
C LEU A 42 16.72 4.36 2.81
N GLY A 43 17.41 4.32 3.95
CA GLY A 43 18.77 3.77 4.09
C GLY A 43 18.92 2.35 3.56
N GLY A 44 19.97 2.12 2.76
CA GLY A 44 20.22 0.84 2.08
C GLY A 44 19.67 0.76 0.64
N SER A 45 18.97 1.80 0.17
CA SER A 45 18.55 1.89 -1.23
C SER A 45 19.74 2.09 -2.18
N PRO A 46 19.79 1.37 -3.32
CA PRO A 46 20.76 1.58 -4.38
C PRO A 46 20.81 3.03 -4.87
N LEU A 47 19.66 3.73 -4.85
CA LEU A 47 19.54 5.13 -5.26
C LEU A 47 20.28 6.08 -4.33
N LEU A 48 20.15 5.87 -3.01
CA LEU A 48 20.80 6.71 -2.00
C LEU A 48 22.34 6.53 -2.06
N THR A 49 22.79 5.29 -2.27
CA THR A 49 24.22 4.96 -2.36
C THR A 49 24.87 5.40 -3.67
N ALA A 50 24.12 5.41 -4.78
CA ALA A 50 24.67 5.73 -6.10
C ALA A 50 24.73 7.24 -6.38
N ALA A 51 23.83 8.03 -5.79
CA ALA A 51 23.67 9.44 -6.15
C ALA A 51 24.35 10.43 -5.19
N GLY A 52 24.69 10.02 -3.96
CA GLY A 52 25.10 10.99 -2.92
C GLY A 52 24.02 12.04 -2.62
N ALA A 53 22.79 11.79 -3.08
CA ALA A 53 21.65 12.68 -2.98
C ALA A 53 21.01 12.59 -1.59
N SER A 54 20.36 13.68 -1.18
CA SER A 54 19.51 13.66 0.00
C SER A 54 18.29 12.73 -0.21
N ILE A 55 17.68 12.33 0.90
CA ILE A 55 16.43 11.55 0.89
C ILE A 55 15.34 12.31 0.10
N SER A 56 15.25 13.63 0.27
CA SER A 56 14.27 14.46 -0.43
C SER A 56 14.45 14.42 -1.94
N GLU A 57 15.67 14.60 -2.44
CA GLU A 57 15.97 14.56 -3.87
C GLU A 57 15.69 13.17 -4.46
N THR A 58 15.96 12.12 -3.69
CA THR A 58 15.66 10.74 -4.09
C THR A 58 14.15 10.50 -4.20
N LEU A 59 13.37 11.01 -3.25
CA LEU A 59 11.91 10.94 -3.28
C LEU A 59 11.32 11.67 -4.47
N ASP A 60 11.80 12.87 -4.76
CA ASP A 60 11.32 13.66 -5.89
C ASP A 60 11.67 12.98 -7.23
N ALA A 61 12.89 12.44 -7.35
CA ALA A 61 13.29 11.67 -8.53
C ALA A 61 12.41 10.42 -8.73
N LEU A 62 12.10 9.70 -7.66
CA LEU A 62 11.20 8.54 -7.69
C LEU A 62 9.78 8.93 -8.12
N ARG A 63 9.24 10.03 -7.59
CA ARG A 63 7.90 10.52 -7.97
C ARG A 63 7.84 10.93 -9.44
N VAL A 64 8.86 11.63 -9.93
CA VAL A 64 8.96 12.01 -11.35
C VAL A 64 9.07 10.78 -12.25
N ALA A 65 9.88 9.80 -11.86
CA ALA A 65 10.02 8.55 -12.60
C ALA A 65 8.72 7.72 -12.59
N TYR A 66 7.89 7.88 -11.55
CA TYR A 66 6.63 7.16 -11.41
C TYR A 66 5.47 7.76 -12.21
N GLU A 67 5.46 9.08 -12.44
CA GLU A 67 4.36 9.77 -13.15
C GLU A 67 3.89 9.04 -14.43
N PRO A 68 4.77 8.58 -15.33
CA PRO A 68 4.36 7.89 -16.56
C PRO A 68 3.70 6.53 -16.33
N HIS A 69 3.88 5.94 -15.14
CA HIS A 69 3.38 4.61 -14.77
C HIS A 69 2.07 4.66 -13.96
N ARG A 70 1.61 5.86 -13.55
CA ARG A 70 0.44 6.00 -12.68
C ARG A 70 -0.80 5.32 -13.24
N LEU A 71 -1.07 5.50 -14.54
CA LEU A 71 -2.27 4.93 -15.17
C LEU A 71 -2.23 3.40 -15.17
N THR A 72 -1.10 2.79 -15.51
CA THR A 72 -0.95 1.33 -15.45
C THR A 72 -1.16 0.83 -14.02
N TRP A 73 -0.64 1.53 -13.01
CA TRP A 73 -0.89 1.18 -11.63
C TRP A 73 -2.37 1.28 -11.24
N GLN A 74 -3.05 2.33 -11.69
CA GLN A 74 -4.50 2.49 -11.49
C GLN A 74 -5.26 1.27 -12.06
N GLU A 75 -5.01 0.94 -13.32
CA GLU A 75 -5.67 -0.15 -14.04
C GLU A 75 -5.45 -1.51 -13.37
N GLU A 76 -4.21 -1.79 -12.92
CA GLU A 76 -3.88 -3.02 -12.19
C GLU A 76 -4.67 -3.14 -10.88
N TYR A 77 -4.80 -2.06 -10.11
CA TYR A 77 -5.57 -2.09 -8.87
C TYR A 77 -7.07 -2.20 -9.11
N GLU A 78 -7.62 -1.47 -10.08
CA GLU A 78 -9.04 -1.55 -10.43
C GLU A 78 -9.41 -2.96 -10.92
N SER A 79 -8.60 -3.51 -11.84
CA SER A 79 -8.73 -4.90 -12.28
C SER A 79 -8.60 -5.86 -11.10
N HIS A 80 -7.66 -5.58 -10.19
CA HIS A 80 -7.44 -6.40 -9.01
C HIS A 80 -8.60 -6.35 -8.00
N ILE A 81 -9.34 -5.26 -7.91
CA ILE A 81 -10.53 -5.23 -7.03
C ILE A 81 -11.69 -5.91 -7.74
N ASN A 82 -11.77 -5.79 -9.07
CA ASN A 82 -12.82 -6.42 -9.85
C ASN A 82 -12.81 -7.95 -9.75
N TRP A 83 -11.65 -8.62 -9.78
CA TRP A 83 -11.59 -10.08 -9.64
C TRP A 83 -11.73 -10.60 -8.21
N GLU A 84 -11.39 -9.78 -7.19
CA GLU A 84 -11.32 -10.23 -5.78
C GLU A 84 -12.64 -9.99 -5.03
N PHE A 85 -13.41 -8.95 -5.39
CA PHE A 85 -14.66 -8.62 -4.71
C PHE A 85 -15.87 -8.69 -5.64
N THR A 86 -16.96 -9.24 -5.12
CA THR A 86 -18.27 -9.15 -5.76
C THR A 86 -18.85 -7.74 -5.63
N GLU A 87 -19.82 -7.41 -6.47
CA GLU A 87 -20.55 -6.14 -6.36
C GLU A 87 -21.24 -6.01 -4.99
N ALA A 88 -21.90 -7.08 -4.52
CA ALA A 88 -22.59 -7.10 -3.23
C ALA A 88 -21.64 -6.88 -2.03
N GLU A 89 -20.44 -7.46 -2.05
CA GLU A 89 -19.43 -7.19 -1.02
C GLU A 89 -18.99 -5.73 -1.04
N LEU A 90 -18.78 -5.15 -2.23
CA LEU A 90 -18.42 -3.75 -2.35
C LEU A 90 -19.55 -2.81 -1.88
N GLU A 91 -20.82 -3.17 -2.12
CA GLU A 91 -21.98 -2.44 -1.61
C GLU A 91 -22.05 -2.39 -0.09
N GLU A 92 -21.53 -3.41 0.61
CA GLU A 92 -21.44 -3.43 2.08
C GLU A 92 -20.17 -2.72 2.60
N ILE A 93 -19.03 -2.99 1.96
CA ILE A 93 -17.72 -2.51 2.43
C ILE A 93 -17.56 -1.01 2.21
N VAL A 94 -17.97 -0.49 1.04
CA VAL A 94 -17.76 0.93 0.70
C VAL A 94 -18.45 1.86 1.70
N PRO A 95 -19.74 1.70 2.04
CA PRO A 95 -20.40 2.54 3.04
C PRO A 95 -19.76 2.44 4.43
N PHE A 96 -19.27 1.26 4.82
CA PHE A 96 -18.54 1.11 6.07
C PHE A 96 -17.25 1.94 6.06
N LEU A 97 -16.42 1.80 5.01
CA LEU A 97 -15.15 2.52 4.87
C LEU A 97 -15.35 4.03 4.78
N GLU A 98 -16.38 4.50 4.09
CA GLU A 98 -16.72 5.94 4.03
C GLU A 98 -17.31 6.48 5.34
N GLY A 99 -17.87 5.61 6.18
CA GLY A 99 -18.44 5.97 7.47
C GLY A 99 -17.40 6.29 8.56
N PRO A 100 -17.80 6.98 9.64
CA PRO A 100 -16.89 7.38 10.72
C PRO A 100 -16.12 6.20 11.35
N SER A 101 -16.79 5.07 11.55
CA SER A 101 -16.19 3.87 12.14
C SER A 101 -15.16 3.22 11.21
N GLY A 102 -15.43 3.18 9.90
CA GLY A 102 -14.48 2.65 8.92
C GLY A 102 -13.25 3.54 8.76
N GLN A 103 -13.44 4.86 8.70
CA GLN A 103 -12.34 5.81 8.71
C GLN A 103 -11.49 5.69 9.99
N HIS A 104 -12.13 5.59 11.15
CA HIS A 104 -11.42 5.36 12.41
C HIS A 104 -10.67 4.02 12.42
N PHE A 105 -11.25 2.97 11.85
CA PHE A 105 -10.60 1.67 11.69
C PHE A 105 -9.34 1.77 10.82
N LEU A 106 -9.41 2.44 9.67
CA LEU A 106 -8.27 2.64 8.77
C LEU A 106 -7.15 3.43 9.45
N GLU A 107 -7.50 4.51 10.16
CA GLU A 107 -6.54 5.32 10.90
C GLU A 107 -5.90 4.53 12.06
N ALA A 108 -6.71 3.78 12.81
CA ALA A 108 -6.21 2.94 13.91
C ALA A 108 -5.26 1.87 13.39
N ARG A 109 -5.58 1.21 12.26
CA ARG A 109 -4.73 0.23 11.61
C ARG A 109 -3.38 0.84 11.22
N TRP A 110 -3.38 1.99 10.54
CA TRP A 110 -2.14 2.67 10.16
C TRP A 110 -1.29 3.02 11.39
N ARG A 111 -1.90 3.50 12.47
CA ARG A 111 -1.20 3.78 13.74
C ARG A 111 -0.63 2.51 14.37
N MET A 112 -1.34 1.39 14.34
CA MET A 112 -0.85 0.12 14.86
C MET A 112 0.33 -0.40 14.05
N ASP A 113 0.27 -0.33 12.72
CA ASP A 113 1.37 -0.72 11.83
C ASP A 113 2.62 0.15 12.09
N ALA A 114 2.44 1.47 12.24
CA ALA A 114 3.51 2.39 12.58
C ALA A 114 4.09 2.12 13.98
N TYR A 115 3.24 1.76 14.94
CA TYR A 115 3.64 1.42 16.32
C TYR A 115 4.55 0.19 16.34
N ILE A 116 4.20 -0.86 15.58
CA ILE A 116 5.04 -2.04 15.44
C ILE A 116 6.40 -1.63 14.85
N GLY A 117 6.40 -0.85 13.76
CA GLY A 117 7.63 -0.42 13.10
C GLY A 117 8.58 0.34 14.03
N THR A 118 8.08 1.36 14.73
CA THR A 118 8.92 2.30 15.51
C THR A 118 9.26 1.82 16.91
N ASN A 119 8.30 1.21 17.64
CA ASN A 119 8.52 0.86 19.04
C ASN A 119 9.12 -0.53 19.24
N THR A 120 9.23 -1.33 18.18
CA THR A 120 9.85 -2.67 18.25
C THR A 120 11.19 -2.77 17.53
N GLU A 121 11.73 -1.67 17.00
CA GLU A 121 13.05 -1.62 16.32
C GLU A 121 14.15 -2.29 17.14
N HIS A 122 14.24 -1.99 18.44
CA HIS A 122 15.24 -2.61 19.31
C HIS A 122 15.06 -4.13 19.45
N LEU A 123 13.82 -4.64 19.43
CA LEU A 123 13.56 -6.07 19.44
C LEU A 123 14.00 -6.72 18.12
N VAL A 124 13.80 -6.03 16.99
CA VAL A 124 14.25 -6.50 15.67
C VAL A 124 15.77 -6.63 15.64
N GLU A 125 16.51 -5.66 16.18
CA GLU A 125 17.97 -5.74 16.29
C GLU A 125 18.44 -6.95 17.12
N GLN A 126 17.78 -7.20 18.26
CA GLN A 126 18.06 -8.37 19.09
C GLN A 126 17.81 -9.68 18.33
N ILE A 127 16.71 -9.77 17.58
CA ILE A 127 16.37 -10.94 16.76
C ILE A 127 17.41 -11.17 15.67
N ILE A 128 17.81 -10.12 14.94
CA ILE A 128 18.82 -10.20 13.88
C ILE A 128 20.16 -10.69 14.45
N SER A 129 20.59 -10.11 15.57
CA SER A 129 21.84 -10.51 16.25
C SER A 129 21.82 -11.99 16.66
N ALA A 130 20.71 -12.45 17.25
CA ALA A 130 20.54 -13.85 17.63
C ALA A 130 20.55 -14.79 16.42
N ALA A 131 19.90 -14.41 15.32
CA ALA A 131 19.87 -15.19 14.08
C ALA A 131 21.27 -15.29 13.44
N ALA A 132 22.02 -14.18 13.37
CA ALA A 132 23.38 -14.17 12.83
C ALA A 132 24.34 -15.05 13.66
N ALA A 133 24.21 -15.02 14.99
CA ALA A 133 24.98 -15.89 15.89
C ALA A 133 24.63 -17.39 15.72
N ALA A 134 23.39 -17.72 15.34
CA ALA A 134 22.98 -19.09 15.06
C ALA A 134 23.52 -19.63 13.72
N LEU A 135 23.66 -18.76 12.71
CA LEU A 135 24.17 -19.14 11.37
C LEU A 135 25.69 -19.26 11.29
N THR A 136 26.42 -18.73 12.28
CA THR A 136 27.88 -18.79 12.36
C THR A 136 28.40 -19.92 13.26
N LYS A 137 27.50 -20.76 13.78
CA LYS A 137 27.81 -22.04 14.44
C LYS A 137 27.74 -23.20 13.47
#